data_AF-A0A509E723-F1
#
_entry.id   AF-A0A509E723-F1
#
_cell.length_a   1.000
_cell.length_b   1.000
_cell.length_c   1.000
_cell.angle_alpha   90.00
_cell.angle_beta   90.00
_cell.angle_gamma   90.00
#
_symmetry.space_group_name_H-M   'P 1'
#
loop_
_entity.id
_entity.type
_entity.pdbx_description
1 polymer ?
#
loop_
_entity_poly.entity_id
_entity_poly.type
_entity_poly.pdbx_seq_one_letter_code
_entity_poly.pdbx_strand_id
1 'polypeptide(L)' 'MSTKHKDDRGTSRLKVYVEIDREIYTILRDVSKSCGLNMSGYIRSLLYTHLASRRDNTETNNR' A
#
# COMPACT_ATOMS: atom_id res chain seq x y z
N MET A 1 38.87 -3.65 -17.44
CA MET A 1 38.35 -3.68 -16.05
C MET A 1 36.90 -3.26 -16.09
N SER A 2 35.96 -4.18 -15.85
CA SER A 2 34.52 -3.88 -15.85
C SER A 2 34.15 -3.02 -14.64
N THR A 3 33.45 -1.92 -14.89
CA THR A 3 32.78 -1.12 -13.88
C THR A 3 31.75 -1.99 -13.16
N LYS A 4 32.07 -2.36 -11.92
CA LYS A 4 31.11 -2.96 -10.98
C LYS A 4 29.99 -1.96 -10.77
N HIS A 5 28.84 -2.22 -11.38
CA HIS A 5 27.58 -1.65 -10.90
C HIS A 5 27.40 -2.21 -9.49
N LYS A 6 27.42 -1.34 -8.48
CA LYS A 6 26.92 -1.71 -7.17
C LYS A 6 25.42 -1.87 -7.37
N ASP A 7 24.93 -3.10 -7.32
CA ASP A 7 23.52 -3.32 -7.07
C ASP A 7 23.22 -2.62 -5.74
N ASP A 8 22.63 -1.42 -5.79
CA ASP A 8 22.02 -0.76 -4.64
C ASP A 8 20.81 -1.60 -4.21
N ARG A 9 21.07 -2.78 -3.63
CA ARG A 9 20.06 -3.57 -2.90
C ARG A 9 19.83 -3.01 -1.50
N GLY A 10 19.91 -1.69 -1.35
CA GLY A 10 19.17 -1.01 -0.31
C GLY A 10 17.74 -0.96 -0.80
N THR A 11 16.85 -1.77 -0.24
CA THR A 11 15.41 -1.67 -0.47
C THR A 11 15.01 -0.19 -0.49
N SER A 12 14.74 0.37 -1.67
CA SER A 12 14.19 1.71 -1.79
C SER A 12 12.85 1.66 -1.09
N ARG A 13 12.80 2.05 0.19
CA ARG A 13 11.56 2.19 0.95
C ARG A 13 10.84 3.38 0.31
N LEU A 14 10.13 3.10 -0.78
CA LEU A 14 9.26 4.06 -1.45
C LEU A 14 8.24 4.52 -0.41
N LYS A 15 8.42 5.76 0.04
CA LYS A 15 7.45 6.45 0.89
C LYS A 15 6.49 7.16 -0.04
N VAL A 16 5.23 6.75 0.02
CA VAL A 16 4.13 7.42 -0.69
C VAL A 16 3.38 8.27 0.32
N TYR A 17 3.18 9.53 0.00
CA TYR A 17 2.34 10.44 0.77
C TYR A 17 0.96 10.48 0.10
N VAL A 18 -0.08 10.38 0.92
CA VAL A 18 -1.48 10.38 0.46
C VAL A 18 -2.19 11.48 1.23
N GLU A 19 -2.78 12.42 0.50
CA GLU A 19 -3.68 13.40 1.09
C GLU A 19 -5.02 12.73 1.38
N ILE A 20 -5.51 12.90 2.61
CA ILE A 20 -6.75 12.29 3.08
C ILE A 20 -7.55 13.36 3.80
N ASP A 21 -8.82 13.50 3.45
CA ASP A 21 -9.75 14.36 4.14
C ASP A 21 -9.80 14.07 5.65
N ARG A 22 -9.96 15.12 6.45
CA ARG A 22 -9.92 15.03 7.91
C ARG A 22 -10.97 14.06 8.48
N GLU A 23 -12.15 14.03 7.89
CA GLU A 23 -13.22 13.12 8.30
C GLU A 23 -12.83 11.66 8.03
N ILE A 24 -12.37 11.37 6.81
CA ILE A 24 -11.89 10.03 6.41
C ILE A 24 -10.70 9.60 7.27
N TYR A 25 -9.77 10.50 7.55
CA TYR A 25 -8.65 10.24 8.45
C TYR A 25 -9.11 9.79 9.83
N THR A 26 -10.15 10.44 10.37
CA THR A 26 -10.69 10.11 11.70
C THR A 26 -11.30 8.70 11.71
N ILE A 27 -12.09 8.37 10.69
CA ILE A 27 -12.69 7.04 10.52
C ILE A 27 -11.60 5.98 10.42
N LEU A 28 -10.61 6.18 9.53
CA LEU A 28 -9.50 5.24 9.35
C LEU A 28 -8.68 5.04 10.62
N ARG A 29 -8.45 6.10 11.39
CA ARG A 29 -7.74 6.03 12.67
C ARG A 29 -8.49 5.18 13.69
N ASP A 30 -9.80 5.36 13.79
CA ASP A 30 -10.60 4.65 14.78
C ASP A 30 -10.78 3.18 14.39
N VAL A 31 -11.03 2.88 13.11
CA VAL A 31 -11.13 1.51 12.60
C VAL A 31 -9.78 0.78 12.70
N SER A 32 -8.67 1.43 12.35
CA SER A 32 -7.34 0.79 12.47
C SER A 32 -7.04 0.34 13.91
N LYS A 33 -7.41 1.16 14.91
CA LYS A 33 -7.32 0.80 16.32
C LYS A 33 -8.21 -0.39 16.68
N SER A 34 -9.46 -0.40 16.23
CA SER A 34 -10.39 -1.52 16.45
C SER A 34 -9.87 -2.83 15.85
N CYS A 35 -9.11 -2.78 14.76
CA CYS A 35 -8.45 -3.93 14.16
C CYS A 35 -7.10 -4.29 14.81
N GLY A 36 -6.66 -3.58 15.85
CA GLY A 36 -5.35 -3.79 16.49
C GLY A 36 -4.16 -3.41 15.61
N LEU A 37 -4.37 -2.62 14.56
CA LEU A 37 -3.35 -2.19 13.61
C LEU A 37 -3.00 -0.72 13.82
N ASN A 38 -1.76 -0.37 13.47
CA ASN A 38 -1.42 1.04 13.28
C ASN A 38 -1.97 1.54 11.93
N MET A 39 -2.16 2.86 11.83
CA MET A 39 -2.76 3.50 10.66
C MET A 39 -2.10 3.11 9.33
N SER A 40 -0.76 3.07 9.29
CA SER A 40 -0.02 2.73 8.08
C SER A 40 -0.15 1.26 7.68
N GLY A 41 -0.20 0.35 8.67
CA GLY A 41 -0.46 -1.07 8.46
C GLY A 41 -1.88 -1.31 7.93
N TYR A 42 -2.87 -0.62 8.49
CA TYR A 42 -4.25 -0.70 8.04
C TYR A 42 -4.41 -0.18 6.60
N ILE A 43 -3.88 1.00 6.29
CA ILE A 43 -3.91 1.56 4.92
C ILE A 43 -3.22 0.63 3.93
N ARG A 44 -2.07 0.06 4.29
CA ARG A 44 -1.38 -0.90 3.42
C ARG A 44 -2.23 -2.14 3.15
N SER A 45 -2.89 -2.68 4.18
CA SER A 45 -3.81 -3.82 4.02
C SER A 45 -4.96 -3.48 3.08
N LEU A 46 -5.60 -2.32 3.26
CA LEU A 46 -6.67 -1.86 2.39
C LEU A 46 -6.24 -1.76 0.92
N LEU A 47 -5.07 -1.16 0.67
CA LEU A 47 -4.52 -1.04 -0.68
C LEU A 47 -4.27 -2.41 -1.33
N TYR A 48 -3.66 -3.35 -0.59
CA TYR A 48 -3.44 -4.69 -1.12
C TYR A 48 -4.74 -5.42 -1.45
N THR A 49 -5.74 -5.37 -0.56
CA THR A 49 -7.05 -5.98 -0.80
C THR A 49 -7.73 -5.38 -2.02
N HIS A 50 -7.71 -4.05 -2.16
CA HIS A 50 -8.32 -3.38 -3.31
C HIS A 50 -7.63 -3.74 -4.63
N LEU A 51 -6.28 -3.72 -4.65
CA LEU A 51 -5.51 -4.05 -5.84
C LEU A 51 -5.68 -5.51 -6.26
N ALA A 52 -5.72 -6.44 -5.30
CA ALA A 52 -5.99 -7.85 -5.58
C ALA A 52 -7.37 -8.02 -6.23
N SER A 53 -8.42 -7.42 -5.66
CA SER A 53 -9.77 -7.48 -6.21
C SER A 53 -9.86 -6.88 -7.63
N ARG A 54 -9.13 -5.80 -7.91
CA ARG A 54 -9.09 -5.20 -9.26
C ARG A 54 -8.38 -6.10 -10.26
N ARG A 55 -7.26 -6.71 -9.86
CA ARG A 55 -6.50 -7.62 -10.72
C ARG A 55 -7.35 -8.82 -11.17
N ASP A 56 -8.06 -9.45 -10.22
CA ASP A 56 -8.90 -10.61 -10.51
C ASP A 56 -10.06 -10.27 -11.46
N ASN A 57 -10.65 -9.08 -11.32
CA ASN A 57 -11.69 -8.58 -12.22
C ASN A 57 -11.18 -8.25 -13.63
N THR A 58 -9.94 -7.76 -13.76
CA THR A 58 -9.32 -7.51 -15.07
C THR A 58 -8.97 -8.82 -15.79
N GLU A 59 -8.50 -9.84 -15.07
CA GLU A 59 -8.24 -11.17 -15.65
C GLU A 59 -9.55 -11.89 -16.05
N THR A 60 -10.65 -11.63 -15.36
CA THR A 60 -11.97 -12.22 -15.67
C THR A 60 -12.66 -11.53 -16.85
N ASN A 61 -12.56 -10.20 -17.00
CA ASN A 61 -13.20 -9.45 -18.10
C ASN A 61 -12.48 -9.55 -19.45
N ASN A 62 -11.26 -10.09 -19.49
CA ASN A 62 -10.49 -10.29 -20.74
C ASN A 62 -10.55 -11.76 -21.25
N ARG A 63 -11.44 -12.58 -20.69
CA ARG A 63 -11.79 -13.92 -21.19
C ARG A 63 -13.21 -13.92 -21.71
#